data_AF-A0A2H3DVJ2-F1
#
_entry.id   AF-A0A2H3DVJ2-F1
#
_cell.length_a   1.000
_cell.length_b   1.000
_cell.length_c   1.000
_cell.angle_alpha   90.00
_cell.angle_beta   90.00
_cell.angle_gamma   90.00
#
_symmetry.space_group_name_H-M   'P 1'
#
loop_
_entity.id
_entity.type
_entity.pdbx_description
1 polymer ?
#
loop_
_entity_poly.entity_id
_entity_poly.type
_entity_poly.pdbx_seq_one_letter_code
_entity_poly.pdbx_strand_id
1 'polypeptide(L)'
;MKPEIAYLPDFGRPVGAYQPHDLSFMFPDPDEDLLVVLIITRSKNSATSRDYHWKLLWTVATIPEANIHRHLDIVQEEGVDHLTNWGPITRTERKEEHIIPMAKLSLEKRQQLGRIAAKTPVRIPDGTWNCQDWLITVLKTAESQNILMHEDWAPAVQKAQEYT
;
A
#
# COMPACT_ATOMS: atom_id res chain seq x y z
N MET A 1 4.75 -22.61 21.82
CA MET A 1 5.78 -21.76 21.20
C MET A 1 5.11 -21.04 20.04
N LYS A 2 5.11 -19.70 19.99
CA LYS A 2 4.68 -19.01 18.76
C LYS A 2 5.78 -19.27 17.71
N PRO A 3 5.44 -19.67 16.47
CA PRO A 3 6.44 -19.79 15.43
C PRO A 3 7.13 -18.43 15.25
N GLU A 4 8.46 -18.47 15.10
CA GLU A 4 9.24 -17.28 14.82
C GLU A 4 8.86 -16.76 13.42
N ILE A 5 8.48 -15.49 13.33
CA ILE A 5 8.11 -14.87 12.05
C ILE A 5 9.41 -14.52 11.32
N ALA A 6 9.64 -15.15 10.17
CA ALA A 6 10.78 -14.87 9.32
C ALA A 6 10.43 -13.85 8.22
N TYR A 7 11.40 -12.98 7.91
CA TYR A 7 11.25 -11.92 6.91
C TYR A 7 12.28 -12.07 5.79
N LEU A 8 11.92 -11.63 4.60
CA LEU A 8 12.80 -11.58 3.45
C LEU A 8 13.83 -10.44 3.61
N PRO A 9 15.08 -10.65 3.17
CA PRO A 9 16.07 -9.58 3.09
C PRO A 9 15.64 -8.52 2.07
N ASP A 10 16.14 -7.29 2.24
CA ASP A 10 15.88 -6.14 1.36
C ASP A 10 14.40 -5.99 0.95
N PHE A 11 13.50 -6.28 1.90
CA PHE A 11 12.06 -6.17 1.71
C PHE A 11 11.51 -6.98 0.51
N GLY A 12 12.17 -8.09 0.17
CA GLY A 12 11.79 -8.95 -0.95
C GLY A 12 12.17 -8.40 -2.33
N ARG A 13 13.07 -7.43 -2.43
CA ARG A 13 13.51 -6.88 -3.73
C ARG A 13 14.40 -7.89 -4.47
N PRO A 14 14.08 -8.27 -5.71
CA PRO A 14 14.93 -9.18 -6.48
C PRO A 14 16.28 -8.54 -6.80
N VAL A 15 17.36 -9.33 -6.71
CA VAL A 15 18.72 -8.86 -7.02
C VAL A 15 18.81 -8.43 -8.48
N GLY A 16 19.28 -7.22 -8.73
CA GLY A 16 19.43 -6.66 -10.08
C GLY A 16 18.13 -6.17 -10.72
N ALA A 17 16.99 -6.24 -10.03
CA ALA A 17 15.76 -5.61 -10.49
C ALA A 17 15.79 -4.10 -10.22
N TYR A 18 15.29 -3.34 -11.18
CA TYR A 18 15.06 -1.91 -11.02
C TYR A 18 13.70 -1.68 -10.38
N GLN A 19 13.63 -0.67 -9.51
CA GLN A 19 12.34 -0.19 -9.02
C GLN A 19 11.43 0.24 -10.19
N PRO A 20 10.11 0.09 -10.07
CA PRO A 20 9.18 0.62 -11.04
C PRO A 20 9.35 2.14 -11.22
N HIS A 21 8.92 2.66 -12.37
CA HIS A 21 8.97 4.09 -12.65
C HIS A 21 8.21 4.89 -11.59
N ASP A 22 8.92 5.80 -10.92
CA ASP A 22 8.36 6.76 -9.97
C ASP A 22 8.28 8.14 -10.61
N LEU A 23 7.07 8.67 -10.73
CA LEU A 23 6.77 9.99 -11.29
C LEU A 23 6.91 11.12 -10.26
N SER A 24 7.35 10.83 -9.03
CA SER A 24 7.43 11.81 -7.92
C SER A 24 8.31 13.02 -8.21
N PHE A 25 9.28 12.90 -9.13
CA PHE A 25 10.07 14.04 -9.59
C PHE A 25 9.25 15.05 -10.41
N MET A 26 8.33 14.57 -11.26
CA MET A 26 7.47 15.43 -12.09
C MET A 26 6.20 15.85 -11.34
N PHE A 27 5.70 14.99 -10.46
CA PHE A 27 4.49 15.18 -9.68
C PHE A 27 4.79 14.92 -8.19
N PRO A 28 5.42 15.89 -7.50
CA PRO A 28 5.71 15.78 -6.08
C PRO A 28 4.43 15.72 -5.24
N ASP A 29 4.53 15.16 -4.04
CA ASP A 29 3.43 15.18 -3.06
C ASP A 29 3.17 16.65 -2.63
N PRO A 30 2.00 17.22 -2.94
CA PRO A 30 1.75 18.65 -2.74
C PRO A 30 1.60 18.99 -1.25
N ASP A 31 1.96 20.21 -0.88
CA ASP A 31 1.81 20.70 0.50
C ASP A 31 0.36 21.17 0.78
N GLU A 32 -0.56 20.22 0.74
CA GLU A 32 -1.97 20.40 1.06
C GLU A 32 -2.54 19.17 1.76
N ASP A 33 -3.72 19.28 2.38
CA ASP A 33 -4.39 18.15 3.02
C ASP A 33 -5.08 17.27 1.98
N LEU A 34 -4.55 16.05 1.78
CA LEU A 34 -5.07 15.09 0.80
C LEU A 34 -5.79 13.93 1.47
N LEU A 35 -6.89 13.50 0.83
CA LEU A 35 -7.62 12.30 1.23
C LEU A 35 -6.80 11.06 0.86
N VAL A 36 -6.39 10.32 1.89
CA VAL A 36 -5.87 8.96 1.73
C VAL A 36 -7.06 7.99 1.67
N VAL A 37 -7.01 7.08 0.72
CA VAL A 37 -8.03 6.06 0.50
C VAL A 37 -7.40 4.67 0.50
N LEU A 38 -8.15 3.68 0.95
CA LEU A 38 -7.86 2.26 0.74
C LEU A 38 -8.53 1.83 -0.56
N ILE A 39 -7.74 1.23 -1.45
CA ILE A 39 -8.23 0.63 -2.69
C ILE A 39 -8.17 -0.88 -2.60
N ILE A 40 -9.21 -1.51 -3.13
CA ILE A 40 -9.29 -2.93 -3.37
C ILE A 40 -9.34 -3.13 -4.89
N THR A 41 -8.44 -3.96 -5.41
CA THR A 41 -8.41 -4.36 -6.81
C THR A 41 -8.43 -5.88 -6.94
N ARG A 42 -9.29 -6.40 -7.79
CA ARG A 42 -9.40 -7.81 -8.10
C ARG A 42 -8.20 -8.27 -8.93
N SER A 43 -7.57 -9.35 -8.49
CA SER A 43 -6.62 -10.09 -9.32
C SER A 43 -7.39 -10.94 -10.36
N LYS A 44 -6.80 -11.18 -11.54
CA LYS A 44 -7.48 -11.93 -12.62
C LYS A 44 -8.01 -13.32 -12.18
N ASN A 45 -7.43 -13.88 -11.11
CA ASN A 45 -7.76 -15.20 -10.57
C ASN A 45 -8.34 -15.14 -9.14
N SER A 46 -8.99 -14.05 -8.73
CA SER A 46 -9.54 -13.95 -7.37
C SER A 46 -10.68 -14.92 -7.13
N ALA A 47 -10.44 -15.95 -6.31
CA ALA A 47 -11.41 -16.95 -5.87
C ALA A 47 -11.94 -16.67 -4.46
N THR A 48 -11.17 -15.93 -3.65
CA THR A 48 -11.49 -15.56 -2.27
C THR A 48 -11.20 -14.08 -2.02
N SER A 49 -11.77 -13.53 -0.95
CA SER A 49 -11.49 -12.16 -0.50
C SER A 49 -10.00 -11.90 -0.20
N ARG A 50 -9.22 -12.95 0.10
CA ARG A 50 -7.77 -12.87 0.33
C ARG A 50 -6.95 -12.69 -0.94
N ASP A 51 -7.55 -12.92 -2.11
CA ASP A 51 -6.89 -12.78 -3.42
C ASP A 51 -6.99 -11.36 -3.98
N TYR A 52 -7.72 -10.48 -3.29
CA TYR A 52 -7.81 -9.07 -3.63
C TYR A 52 -6.56 -8.33 -3.16
N HIS A 53 -6.06 -7.48 -4.05
CA HIS A 53 -4.92 -6.62 -3.77
C HIS A 53 -5.39 -5.35 -3.06
N TRP A 54 -4.82 -5.10 -1.89
CA TRP A 54 -5.06 -3.89 -1.11
C TRP A 54 -3.88 -2.92 -1.23
N LYS A 55 -4.21 -1.65 -1.38
CA LYS A 55 -3.22 -0.56 -1.45
C LYS A 55 -3.79 0.71 -0.83
N LEU A 56 -2.92 1.57 -0.32
CA LEU A 56 -3.29 2.95 -0.02
C LEU A 56 -2.91 3.85 -1.18
N LEU A 57 -3.73 4.87 -1.43
CA LEU A 57 -3.37 5.94 -2.34
C LEU A 57 -3.91 7.30 -1.95
N TRP A 58 -3.29 8.33 -2.52
CA TRP A 58 -3.83 9.68 -2.60
C TRP A 58 -3.45 10.29 -3.95
N THR A 59 -4.34 11.12 -4.49
CA THR A 59 -4.12 11.83 -5.76
C THR A 59 -3.19 13.02 -5.53
N VAL A 60 -2.03 13.04 -6.18
CA VAL A 60 -1.05 14.14 -6.09
C VAL A 60 -1.21 15.16 -7.22
N ALA A 61 -1.79 14.75 -8.34
CA ALA A 61 -2.11 15.64 -9.46
C ALA A 61 -3.23 15.04 -10.32
N THR A 62 -3.98 15.91 -10.99
CA THR A 62 -4.91 15.53 -12.06
C THR A 62 -4.47 16.25 -13.33
N ILE A 63 -4.15 15.47 -14.37
CA ILE A 63 -3.84 15.95 -15.71
C ILE A 63 -4.99 15.57 -16.66
N PRO A 64 -5.12 16.21 -17.85
CA PRO A 64 -6.27 15.98 -18.73
C PRO A 64 -6.51 14.50 -19.08
N GLU A 65 -5.46 13.69 -19.14
CA GLU A 65 -5.51 12.28 -19.55
C GLU A 65 -5.63 11.30 -18.37
N ALA A 66 -5.28 11.69 -17.14
CA ALA A 66 -5.15 10.78 -16.01
C ALA A 66 -5.08 11.47 -14.64
N ASN A 67 -5.39 10.70 -13.60
CA ASN A 67 -4.96 11.04 -12.24
C ASN A 67 -3.59 10.43 -11.95
N ILE A 68 -2.76 11.20 -11.25
CA ILE A 68 -1.46 10.78 -10.75
C ILE A 68 -1.62 10.53 -9.25
N HIS A 69 -1.24 9.35 -8.80
CA HIS A 69 -1.42 8.94 -7.42
C HIS A 69 -0.09 8.52 -6.80
N ARG A 70 0.04 8.74 -5.50
CA ARG A 70 1.07 8.10 -4.67
C ARG A 70 0.50 6.79 -4.14
N HIS A 71 1.19 5.68 -4.36
CA HIS A 71 0.77 4.34 -3.95
C HIS A 71 1.62 3.82 -2.80
N LEU A 72 0.97 3.15 -1.85
CA LEU A 72 1.63 2.30 -0.86
C LEU A 72 1.06 0.89 -0.99
N ASP A 73 1.87 -0.01 -1.54
CA ASP A 73 1.53 -1.42 -1.72
C ASP A 73 2.77 -2.31 -1.82
N ILE A 74 2.54 -3.62 -1.75
CA ILE A 74 3.53 -4.65 -2.03
C ILE A 74 3.00 -5.56 -3.12
N VAL A 75 3.85 -5.92 -4.08
CA VAL A 75 3.43 -6.63 -5.29
C VAL A 75 4.25 -7.89 -5.49
N GLN A 76 3.70 -8.88 -6.19
CA GLN A 76 4.48 -10.01 -6.67
C GLN A 76 5.10 -9.63 -8.02
N GLU A 77 6.43 -9.58 -8.07
CA GLU A 77 7.16 -9.30 -9.32
C GLU A 77 7.20 -10.53 -10.22
N GLU A 78 7.42 -10.32 -11.52
CA GLU A 78 7.57 -11.43 -12.46
C GLU A 78 8.80 -12.27 -12.12
N GLY A 79 8.63 -13.59 -12.08
CA GLY A 79 9.72 -14.52 -11.81
C GLY A 79 10.05 -14.74 -10.33
N VAL A 80 9.29 -14.16 -9.39
CA VAL A 80 9.41 -14.45 -7.95
C VAL A 80 8.11 -14.96 -7.33
N ASP A 81 8.22 -15.85 -6.35
CA ASP A 81 7.10 -16.47 -5.63
C ASP A 81 6.77 -15.77 -4.30
N HIS A 82 7.30 -14.56 -4.10
CA HIS A 82 7.07 -13.73 -2.93
C HIS A 82 6.67 -12.31 -3.29
N LEU A 83 6.16 -11.58 -2.30
CA LEU A 83 5.85 -10.15 -2.44
C LEU A 83 7.14 -9.31 -2.36
N THR A 84 7.06 -8.10 -2.89
CA THR A 84 8.15 -7.12 -2.97
C THR A 84 7.65 -5.77 -2.49
N ASN A 85 8.40 -5.13 -1.60
CA ASN A 85 8.13 -3.77 -1.14
C ASN A 85 9.16 -2.78 -1.73
N TRP A 86 8.75 -2.06 -2.77
CA TRP A 86 9.54 -0.97 -3.36
C TRP A 86 9.43 0.34 -2.59
N GLY A 87 8.55 0.41 -1.59
CA GLY A 87 8.19 1.64 -0.90
C GLY A 87 7.18 2.48 -1.71
N PRO A 88 7.02 3.76 -1.34
CA PRO A 88 6.06 4.64 -2.00
C PRO A 88 6.43 4.94 -3.45
N ILE A 89 5.49 4.74 -4.37
CA ILE A 89 5.69 5.01 -5.81
C ILE A 89 4.59 5.96 -6.30
N THR A 90 4.96 7.01 -7.02
CA THR A 90 4.02 7.87 -7.72
C THR A 90 3.81 7.37 -9.15
N ARG A 91 2.58 7.04 -9.54
CA ARG A 91 2.25 6.51 -10.87
C ARG A 91 0.82 6.84 -11.28
N THR A 92 0.49 6.58 -12.54
CA THR A 92 -0.90 6.61 -13.01
C THR A 92 -1.60 5.31 -12.62
N GLU A 93 -2.88 5.40 -12.27
CA GLU A 93 -3.72 4.22 -12.06
C GLU A 93 -4.64 4.02 -13.26
N ARG A 94 -4.77 2.78 -13.75
CA ARG A 94 -5.59 2.50 -14.95
C ARG A 94 -7.04 2.21 -14.59
N LYS A 95 -7.31 1.61 -13.43
CA LYS A 95 -8.66 1.37 -12.88
C LYS A 95 -8.62 1.20 -11.36
N GLU A 96 -9.46 1.95 -10.67
CA GLU A 96 -9.81 1.72 -9.27
C GLU A 96 -11.17 1.00 -9.23
N GLU A 97 -11.25 -0.16 -8.58
CA GLU A 97 -12.51 -0.92 -8.53
C GLU A 97 -13.34 -0.52 -7.30
N HIS A 98 -12.71 -0.51 -6.13
CA HIS A 98 -13.38 -0.12 -4.89
C HIS A 98 -12.49 0.86 -4.10
N ILE A 99 -13.03 2.06 -3.92
CA ILE A 99 -12.37 3.16 -3.20
C ILE A 99 -13.06 3.32 -1.85
N ILE A 100 -12.29 3.24 -0.77
CA ILE A 100 -12.78 3.43 0.59
C ILE A 100 -12.03 4.61 1.21
N PRO A 101 -12.70 5.76 1.41
CA PRO A 101 -12.10 6.91 2.09
C PRO A 101 -11.66 6.56 3.51
N MET A 102 -10.50 7.09 3.91
CA MET A 102 -9.99 6.95 5.28
C MET A 102 -9.93 8.32 5.97
N ALA A 103 -8.88 9.09 5.69
CA ALA A 103 -8.63 10.35 6.36
C ALA A 103 -7.92 11.35 5.45
N LYS A 104 -8.14 12.63 5.73
CA LYS A 104 -7.31 13.70 5.16
C LYS A 104 -6.06 13.86 6.02
N LEU A 105 -4.91 13.73 5.40
CA LEU A 105 -3.62 13.88 6.05
C LEU A 105 -2.91 15.10 5.48
N SER A 106 -2.07 15.76 6.29
CA SER A 106 -1.11 16.76 5.81
C SER A 106 0.08 16.11 5.08
N LEU A 107 0.87 16.91 4.35
CA LEU A 107 2.08 16.43 3.68
C LEU A 107 3.03 15.72 4.65
N GLU A 108 3.27 16.30 5.83
CA GLU A 108 4.15 15.70 6.84
C GLU A 108 3.66 14.29 7.23
N LYS A 109 2.37 14.16 7.55
CA LYS A 109 1.76 12.87 7.92
C LYS A 109 1.82 11.86 6.78
N ARG A 110 1.58 12.27 5.53
CA ARG A 110 1.70 11.40 4.36
C ARG A 110 3.14 10.94 4.11
N GLN A 111 4.13 11.82 4.28
CA GLN A 111 5.54 11.46 4.19
C GLN A 111 5.96 10.49 5.31
N GLN A 112 5.45 10.67 6.52
CA GLN A 112 5.68 9.73 7.62
C GLN A 112 5.03 8.37 7.35
N LEU A 113 3.79 8.35 6.85
CA LEU A 113 3.11 7.12 6.41
C LEU A 113 3.90 6.39 5.31
N GLY A 114 4.39 7.13 4.31
CA GLY A 114 5.25 6.57 3.27
C GLY A 114 6.56 5.99 3.80
N ARG A 115 7.18 6.63 4.81
CA ARG A 115 8.38 6.11 5.48
C ARG A 115 8.10 4.83 6.27
N ILE A 116 6.94 4.72 6.90
CA ILE A 116 6.51 3.48 7.57
C ILE A 116 6.34 2.37 6.54
N ALA A 117 5.60 2.62 5.47
CA ALA A 117 5.42 1.66 4.38
C ALA A 117 6.77 1.18 3.81
N ALA A 118 7.68 2.09 3.48
CA ALA A 118 9.00 1.76 2.95
C ALA A 118 9.86 0.86 3.87
N LYS A 119 9.65 0.97 5.20
CA LYS A 119 10.40 0.21 6.21
C LYS A 119 9.67 -1.04 6.70
N THR A 120 8.43 -1.26 6.27
CA THR A 120 7.64 -2.41 6.71
C THR A 120 8.16 -3.67 6.01
N PRO A 121 8.68 -4.66 6.75
CA PRO A 121 9.30 -5.85 6.17
C PRO A 121 8.28 -6.76 5.50
N VAL A 122 8.76 -7.53 4.53
CA VAL A 122 7.97 -8.55 3.82
C VAL A 122 8.28 -9.92 4.42
N ARG A 123 7.25 -10.70 4.73
CA ARG A 123 7.44 -12.05 5.31
C ARG A 123 7.87 -13.05 4.23
N ILE A 124 8.59 -14.08 4.67
CA ILE A 124 8.77 -15.27 3.84
C ILE A 124 7.38 -15.88 3.58
N PRO A 125 7.06 -16.26 2.33
CA PRO A 125 5.76 -16.87 2.02
C PRO A 125 5.49 -18.11 2.87
N ASP A 126 4.39 -18.08 3.62
CA ASP A 126 3.88 -19.19 4.42
C ASP A 126 2.46 -19.62 4.00
N GLY A 127 1.94 -19.02 2.92
CA GLY A 127 0.58 -19.22 2.42
C GLY A 127 -0.50 -18.50 3.23
N THR A 128 -0.15 -17.85 4.33
CA THR A 128 -1.11 -17.18 5.23
C THR A 128 -0.97 -15.68 5.23
N TRP A 129 0.22 -15.12 5.03
CA TRP A 129 0.47 -13.68 5.01
C TRP A 129 0.45 -13.10 3.59
N ASN A 130 -0.24 -11.98 3.39
CA ASN A 130 -0.34 -11.31 2.08
C ASN A 130 -0.26 -9.77 2.17
N CYS A 131 -0.59 -9.07 1.06
CA CYS A 131 -0.59 -7.60 1.01
C CYS A 131 -1.58 -6.93 1.98
N GLN A 132 -2.68 -7.60 2.33
CA GLN A 132 -3.66 -7.08 3.30
C GLN A 132 -3.05 -7.07 4.71
N ASP A 133 -2.37 -8.15 5.09
CA ASP A 133 -1.67 -8.26 6.38
C ASP A 133 -0.51 -7.26 6.49
N TRP A 134 0.21 -7.03 5.40
CA TRP A 134 1.22 -5.97 5.31
C TRP A 134 0.58 -4.59 5.53
N LEU A 135 -0.52 -4.29 4.84
CA LEU A 135 -1.16 -2.98 4.94
C LEU A 135 -1.72 -2.72 6.34
N ILE A 136 -2.31 -3.73 6.98
CA ILE A 136 -2.76 -3.64 8.39
C ILE A 136 -1.56 -3.36 9.31
N THR A 137 -0.38 -3.92 9.03
CA THR A 137 0.85 -3.63 9.80
C THR A 137 1.28 -2.17 9.64
N VAL A 138 1.23 -1.63 8.42
CA VAL A 138 1.50 -0.21 8.14
C VAL A 138 0.54 0.69 8.92
N LEU A 139 -0.75 0.40 8.87
CA LEU A 139 -1.79 1.20 9.54
C LEU A 139 -1.68 1.19 11.06
N LYS A 140 -1.46 0.02 11.67
CA LYS A 140 -1.20 -0.09 13.12
C LYS A 140 0.05 0.67 13.55
N THR A 141 1.10 0.62 12.73
CA THR A 141 2.33 1.36 13.00
C THR A 141 2.10 2.87 12.90
N ALA A 142 1.34 3.32 11.90
CA ALA A 142 0.95 4.72 11.75
C ALA A 142 0.10 5.22 12.92
N GLU A 143 -0.81 4.37 13.42
CA GLU A 143 -1.60 4.65 14.63
C GLU A 143 -0.71 4.85 15.86
N SER A 144 0.23 3.93 16.09
CA SER A 144 1.18 4.05 17.22
C SER A 144 2.06 5.31 17.17
N GLN A 145 2.17 5.95 16.00
CA GLN A 145 2.95 7.17 15.77
C GLN A 145 2.06 8.42 15.64
N ASN A 146 0.75 8.33 15.92
CA ASN A 146 -0.23 9.42 15.83
C ASN A 146 -0.35 10.06 14.42
N ILE A 147 0.00 9.31 13.38
CA ILE A 147 -0.16 9.74 11.99
C ILE A 147 -1.62 9.61 11.59
N LEU A 148 -2.21 8.46 11.92
CA LEU A 148 -3.62 8.13 11.81
C LEU A 148 -4.16 7.79 13.20
N MET A 149 -5.46 7.92 13.41
CA MET A 149 -6.18 7.42 14.57
C MET A 149 -6.86 6.09 14.22
N HIS A 150 -7.21 5.29 15.23
CA HIS A 150 -7.92 4.02 15.00
C HIS A 150 -9.19 4.20 14.14
N GLU A 151 -9.93 5.26 14.42
CA GLU A 151 -11.16 5.65 13.72
C GLU A 151 -10.94 6.04 12.25
N ASP A 152 -9.73 6.44 11.87
CA ASP A 152 -9.40 6.81 10.48
C ASP A 152 -9.31 5.59 9.57
N TRP A 153 -8.83 4.44 10.09
CA TRP A 153 -8.47 3.30 9.24
C TRP A 153 -9.24 2.02 9.53
N ALA A 154 -9.64 1.78 10.78
CA ALA A 154 -10.31 0.54 11.16
C ALA A 154 -11.66 0.33 10.43
N PRO A 155 -12.52 1.35 10.27
CA PRO A 155 -13.75 1.20 9.49
C PRO A 155 -13.49 0.88 8.02
N ALA A 156 -12.43 1.46 7.44
CA ALA A 156 -12.06 1.19 6.05
C ALA A 156 -11.60 -0.25 5.85
N VAL A 157 -10.80 -0.79 6.78
CA VAL A 157 -10.38 -2.20 6.77
C VAL A 157 -11.56 -3.14 7.00
N GLN A 158 -12.45 -2.82 7.95
CA GLN A 158 -13.66 -3.63 8.19
C GLN A 158 -14.52 -3.71 6.92
N LYS A 159 -14.80 -2.55 6.30
CA LYS A 159 -15.53 -2.49 5.04
C LYS A 159 -14.81 -3.24 3.92
N ALA A 160 -13.48 -3.18 3.87
CA ALA A 160 -12.70 -3.89 2.87
C ALA A 160 -12.78 -5.42 3.00
N GLN A 161 -12.96 -5.95 4.22
CA GLN A 161 -13.12 -7.38 4.47
C GLN A 161 -14.50 -7.92 4.03
N GLU A 162 -15.49 -7.05 3.84
CA GLU A 162 -16.81 -7.41 3.35
C GLU A 162 -16.83 -7.70 1.83
N TYR A 163 -15.78 -7.32 1.10
CA TYR A 163 -15.65 -7.64 -0.33
C TYR A 163 -15.21 -9.11 -0.49
N THR A 164 -16.04 -9.89 -1.19
CA THR A 164 -15.84 -11.32 -1.48
C THR A 164 -15.65 -11.59 -2.96
#